data_AF-A0A963K1S4-F1
#
_entry.id   AF-A0A963K1S4-F1
#
_cell.length_a   1.000
_cell.length_b   1.000
_cell.length_c   1.000
_cell.angle_alpha   90.00
_cell.angle_beta   90.00
_cell.angle_gamma   90.00
#
_symmetry.space_group_name_H-M   'P 1'
#
loop_
_entity.id
_entity.type
_entity.pdbx_description
1 polymer ?
#
loop_
_entity_poly.entity_id
_entity_poly.type
_entity_poly.pdbx_seq_one_letter_code
_entity_poly.pdbx_strand_id
1 'polypeptide(L)'
;GEVDELEEHVEPEDEAHDDNTEDELRSLIDDLNDDEQVELVALAWLGRGSYGIEEWAEAQAEARRAHNKRTAQYLLGMPLLADYLDEGLAAFGVSCS
;
A
#
# COMPACT_ATOMS: atom_id res chain seq x y z
N GLY A 1 -50.87 -27.09 -2.08
CA GLY A 1 -51.23 -25.70 -1.79
C GLY A 1 -50.09 -25.13 -1.01
N GLU A 2 -49.52 -24.05 -1.55
CA GLU A 2 -48.40 -23.23 -1.05
C GLU A 2 -47.75 -23.65 0.27
N VAL A 3 -46.46 -23.96 0.21
CA VAL A 3 -45.50 -23.43 1.18
C VAL A 3 -44.97 -22.15 0.54
N ASP A 4 -45.38 -21.00 1.08
CA ASP A 4 -44.85 -19.69 0.71
C ASP A 4 -43.52 -19.55 1.46
N GLU A 5 -42.43 -19.74 0.71
CA GLU A 5 -41.06 -19.58 1.17
C GLU A 5 -40.78 -18.09 1.32
N LEU A 6 -40.66 -17.60 2.55
CA LEU A 6 -40.13 -16.26 2.82
C LEU A 6 -38.63 -16.26 2.49
N GLU A 7 -38.28 -15.92 1.25
CA GLU A 7 -36.91 -15.59 0.88
C GLU A 7 -36.51 -14.30 1.63
N GLU A 8 -35.58 -14.45 2.56
CA GLU A 8 -34.85 -13.36 3.19
C GLU A 8 -34.14 -12.56 2.09
N HIS A 9 -34.68 -11.40 1.75
CA HIS A 9 -34.00 -10.40 0.92
C HIS A 9 -32.79 -9.88 1.70
N VAL A 10 -31.65 -10.53 1.50
CA VAL A 10 -30.35 -9.96 1.81
C VAL A 10 -30.01 -9.01 0.67
N GLU A 11 -30.23 -7.72 0.90
CA GLU A 11 -29.68 -6.67 0.03
C GLU A 11 -28.15 -6.75 0.13
N PRO A 12 -27.41 -6.91 -0.98
CA PRO A 12 -25.95 -6.94 -0.93
C PRO A 12 -25.42 -5.54 -0.60
N GLU A 13 -24.90 -5.39 0.62
CA GLU A 13 -24.25 -4.17 1.09
C GLU A 13 -22.81 -4.08 0.50
N ASP A 14 -22.61 -3.12 -0.40
CA ASP A 14 -21.37 -2.33 -0.55
C ASP A 14 -20.02 -3.01 -0.89
N GLU A 15 -19.96 -4.01 -1.78
CA GLU A 15 -18.64 -4.51 -2.28
C GLU A 15 -18.01 -3.64 -3.39
N ALA A 16 -18.77 -2.76 -4.06
CA ALA A 16 -18.30 -2.04 -5.25
C ALA A 16 -17.48 -0.76 -4.97
N HIS A 17 -17.37 -0.33 -3.71
CA HIS A 17 -16.82 0.99 -3.36
C HIS A 17 -15.32 0.96 -2.99
N ASP A 18 -14.80 -0.20 -2.57
CA ASP A 18 -13.42 -0.35 -2.09
C ASP A 18 -12.43 -0.64 -3.24
N ASP A 19 -12.84 -1.47 -4.22
CA ASP A 19 -12.03 -1.87 -5.37
C ASP A 19 -11.48 -0.67 -6.16
N ASN A 20 -12.28 0.40 -6.31
CA ASN A 20 -11.86 1.57 -7.08
C ASN A 20 -10.71 2.35 -6.41
N THR A 21 -10.64 2.37 -5.08
CA THR A 21 -9.58 3.10 -4.36
C THR A 21 -8.25 2.34 -4.44
N GLU A 22 -8.27 1.02 -4.28
CA GLU A 22 -7.08 0.19 -4.41
C GLU A 22 -6.54 0.24 -5.86
N ASP A 23 -7.42 0.15 -6.86
CA ASP A 23 -7.03 0.21 -8.27
C ASP A 23 -6.44 1.59 -8.66
N GLU A 24 -7.01 2.69 -8.16
CA GLU A 24 -6.45 4.04 -8.35
C GLU A 24 -5.07 4.18 -7.71
N LEU A 25 -4.88 3.72 -6.47
CA LEU A 25 -3.59 3.76 -5.79
C LEU A 25 -2.56 2.86 -6.49
N ARG A 26 -2.98 1.68 -6.97
CA ARG A 26 -2.14 0.79 -7.77
C ARG A 26 -1.65 1.49 -9.03
N SER A 27 -2.56 2.09 -9.79
CA SER A 27 -2.22 2.83 -11.02
C SER A 27 -1.26 3.96 -10.72
N LEU A 28 -1.48 4.71 -9.62
CA LEU A 28 -0.59 5.80 -9.21
C LEU A 28 0.83 5.29 -8.93
N ILE A 29 0.97 4.17 -8.21
CA ILE A 29 2.29 3.59 -7.92
C ILE A 29 2.95 3.05 -9.20
N ASP A 30 2.19 2.42 -10.09
CA ASP A 30 2.70 1.89 -11.36
C ASP A 30 3.16 3.01 -12.32
N ASP A 31 2.56 4.21 -12.23
CA ASP A 31 2.94 5.39 -13.02
C ASP A 31 4.24 6.07 -12.52
N LEU A 32 4.70 5.77 -11.30
CA LEU A 32 5.99 6.24 -10.79
C LEU A 32 7.15 5.63 -11.58
N ASN A 33 8.23 6.38 -11.72
CA ASN A 33 9.45 5.83 -12.31
C ASN A 33 10.14 4.83 -11.38
N ASP A 34 11.08 4.03 -11.92
CA ASP A 34 11.76 2.96 -11.17
C ASP A 34 12.43 3.48 -9.88
N ASP A 35 13.01 4.68 -9.90
CA ASP A 35 13.67 5.26 -8.71
C ASP A 35 12.64 5.65 -7.65
N GLU A 36 11.54 6.29 -8.05
CA GLU A 36 10.44 6.67 -7.16
C GLU A 36 9.76 5.44 -6.52
N GLN A 37 9.55 4.36 -7.28
CA GLN A 37 9.02 3.11 -6.75
C GLN A 37 9.98 2.48 -5.73
N VAL A 38 11.28 2.50 -6.02
CA VAL A 38 12.32 2.02 -5.09
C VAL A 38 12.34 2.83 -3.79
N GLU A 39 12.27 4.16 -3.91
CA GLU A 39 12.24 5.07 -2.77
C GLU A 39 10.97 4.84 -1.92
N LEU A 40 9.82 4.62 -2.56
CA LEU A 40 8.56 4.34 -1.85
C LEU A 40 8.62 3.03 -1.05
N VAL A 41 9.22 1.98 -1.62
CA VAL A 41 9.46 0.72 -0.90
C VAL A 41 10.42 0.91 0.27
N ALA A 42 11.54 1.60 0.04
CA ALA A 42 12.50 1.88 1.10
C ALA A 42 11.88 2.72 2.23
N LEU A 43 11.03 3.68 1.89
CA LEU A 43 10.30 4.53 2.85
C LEU A 43 9.35 3.69 3.72
N ALA A 44 8.58 2.80 3.11
CA ALA A 44 7.71 1.87 3.84
C ALA A 44 8.52 0.94 4.76
N TRP A 45 9.67 0.44 4.32
CA TRP A 45 10.55 -0.37 5.18
C TRP A 45 11.15 0.40 6.35
N LEU A 46 11.47 1.68 6.14
CA LEU A 46 11.97 2.58 7.18
C LEU A 46 10.90 2.81 8.25
N GLY A 47 9.67 3.20 7.87
CA GLY A 47 8.60 3.42 8.85
C GLY A 47 8.12 2.13 9.53
N ARG A 48 8.26 0.98 8.87
CA ARG A 48 8.09 -0.34 9.50
C ARG A 48 9.17 -0.66 10.54
N GLY A 49 10.28 0.07 10.55
CA GLY A 49 11.44 -0.16 11.43
C GLY A 49 12.36 -1.29 10.96
N SER A 50 12.32 -1.64 9.66
CA SER A 50 13.27 -2.62 9.09
C SER A 50 14.66 -2.00 8.89
N TYR A 51 14.72 -0.68 8.71
CA TYR A 51 15.93 0.13 8.65
C TYR A 51 15.71 1.42 9.46
N GLY A 52 16.78 1.98 10.01
CA GLY A 52 16.79 3.33 10.54
C GLY A 52 17.06 4.39 9.47
N ILE A 53 16.85 5.67 9.82
CA ILE A 53 17.16 6.82 8.94
C ILE A 53 18.65 6.87 8.53
N GLU A 54 19.53 6.40 9.40
CA GLU A 54 20.98 6.29 9.17
C GLU A 54 21.33 5.22 8.12
N GLU A 55 20.43 4.27 7.89
CA GLU A 55 20.56 3.14 6.97
C GLU A 55 19.79 3.38 5.65
N TRP A 56 19.34 4.61 5.40
CA TRP A 56 18.52 4.95 4.23
C TRP A 56 19.14 4.52 2.89
N ALA A 57 20.45 4.73 2.72
CA ALA A 57 21.15 4.34 1.49
C ALA A 57 21.18 2.81 1.30
N GLU A 58 21.23 2.06 2.40
CA GLU A 58 21.16 0.60 2.37
C GLU A 58 19.74 0.14 2.02
N ALA A 59 18.73 0.71 2.67
CA ALA A 59 17.32 0.44 2.37
C ALA A 59 16.99 0.66 0.89
N GLN A 60 17.45 1.76 0.29
CA GLN A 60 17.28 2.02 -1.14
C GLN A 60 18.02 1.02 -2.03
N ALA A 61 19.25 0.61 -1.65
CA ALA A 61 19.99 -0.38 -2.41
C ALA A 61 19.31 -1.76 -2.37
N GLU A 62 18.78 -2.15 -1.21
CA GLU A 62 18.00 -3.37 -1.00
C GLU A 62 16.71 -3.33 -1.81
N ALA A 63 15.96 -2.22 -1.74
CA ALA A 63 14.71 -2.02 -2.48
C ALA A 63 14.96 -2.06 -4.00
N ARG A 64 16.05 -1.45 -4.47
CA ARG A 64 16.46 -1.50 -5.88
C ARG A 64 16.78 -2.92 -6.34
N ARG A 65 17.41 -3.73 -5.50
CA ARG A 65 17.67 -5.15 -5.81
C ARG A 65 16.38 -5.96 -5.87
N ALA A 66 15.38 -5.61 -5.05
CA ALA A 66 14.08 -6.29 -4.99
C ALA A 66 13.09 -5.80 -6.06
N HIS A 67 13.31 -4.62 -6.64
CA HIS A 67 12.41 -3.97 -7.60
C HIS A 67 12.07 -4.86 -8.79
N ASN A 68 10.79 -4.89 -9.12
CA ASN A 68 10.25 -5.61 -10.26
C ASN A 68 8.84 -5.09 -10.60
N LYS A 69 8.20 -5.66 -11.62
CA LYS A 69 6.88 -5.25 -12.11
C LYS A 69 5.70 -5.45 -11.12
N ARG A 70 5.95 -5.92 -9.90
CA ARG A 70 4.93 -6.15 -8.86
C ARG A 70 5.10 -5.23 -7.66
N THR A 71 5.83 -4.11 -7.80
CA THR A 71 6.05 -3.17 -6.69
C THR A 71 4.74 -2.65 -6.11
N ALA A 72 3.78 -2.23 -6.94
CA ALA A 72 2.48 -1.77 -6.46
C ALA A 72 1.73 -2.86 -5.68
N GLN A 73 1.66 -4.07 -6.23
CA GLN A 73 1.04 -5.21 -5.56
C GLN A 73 1.74 -5.56 -4.23
N TYR A 74 3.06 -5.44 -4.18
CA TYR A 74 3.84 -5.67 -2.96
C TYR A 74 3.53 -4.65 -1.86
N LEU A 75 3.47 -3.36 -2.22
CA LEU A 75 3.14 -2.28 -1.29
C LEU A 75 1.70 -2.40 -0.79
N LEU A 76 0.73 -2.58 -1.69
CA LEU A 76 -0.69 -2.75 -1.34
C LEU A 76 -0.94 -4.00 -0.49
N GLY A 77 -0.08 -5.01 -0.61
CA GLY A 77 -0.10 -6.20 0.25
C GLY A 77 0.42 -5.96 1.69
N MET A 78 0.91 -4.76 2.02
CA MET A 78 1.33 -4.41 3.38
C MET A 78 0.12 -3.91 4.20
N PRO A 79 -0.31 -4.63 5.26
CA PRO A 79 -1.53 -4.28 5.98
C PRO A 79 -1.56 -2.89 6.61
N LEU A 80 -0.39 -2.36 7.00
CA LEU A 80 -0.24 -1.03 7.62
C LEU A 80 0.58 -0.09 6.73
N LEU A 81 0.41 -0.19 5.40
CA LEU A 81 1.19 0.62 4.45
C LEU A 81 1.11 2.12 4.78
N ALA A 82 -0.10 2.63 5.04
CA ALA A 82 -0.31 4.03 5.33
C ALA A 82 0.49 4.50 6.56
N ASP A 83 0.42 3.75 7.67
CA ASP A 83 1.18 4.04 8.88
C ASP A 83 2.69 3.97 8.63
N TYR A 84 3.16 2.97 7.88
CA TYR A 84 4.58 2.86 7.54
C TYR A 84 5.08 4.01 6.66
N LEU A 85 4.27 4.51 5.74
CA LEU A 85 4.64 5.67 4.94
C LEU A 85 4.67 6.95 5.79
N ASP A 86 3.72 7.12 6.70
CA ASP A 86 3.68 8.28 7.61
C ASP A 86 4.88 8.29 8.56
N GLU A 87 5.17 7.18 9.24
CA GLU A 87 6.35 7.03 10.10
C GLU A 87 7.66 7.17 9.30
N GLY A 88 7.68 6.66 8.06
CA GLY A 88 8.78 6.83 7.14
C GLY A 88 9.07 8.31 6.85
N LEU A 89 8.05 9.08 6.49
CA LEU A 89 8.16 10.52 6.24
C LEU A 89 8.54 11.29 7.50
N ALA A 90 7.97 10.92 8.65
CA ALA A 90 8.25 11.54 9.94
C ALA A 90 9.73 11.42 10.32
N ALA A 91 10.38 10.31 9.98
CA ALA A 91 11.83 10.14 10.16
C ALA A 91 12.68 11.12 9.33
N PHE A 92 12.15 11.63 8.21
CA PHE A 92 12.75 12.72 7.43
C PHE A 92 12.34 14.12 7.92
N GLY A 93 11.58 14.22 9.01
CA GLY A 93 11.05 15.48 9.54
C GLY A 93 9.92 16.07 8.70
N VAL A 94 9.28 15.25 7.85
CA VAL A 94 8.10 15.63 7.06
C VAL A 94 6.88 14.97 7.71
N SER A 95 5.86 15.76 8.06
CA SER A 95 4.61 15.23 8.60
C SER A 95 3.43 15.68 7.74
N CYS A 96 2.52 14.77 7.45
CA CYS A 96 1.24 15.08 6.82
C CYS A 96 0.27 15.61 7.89
N SER A 97 0.29 16.92 8.13
CA SER A 97 -0.64 17.62 9.04
C SER A 97 -1.34 18.78 8.35
#